data_AF-A0A961FWF1-F1
#
_entry.id   AF-A0A961FWF1-F1
#
_cell.length_a   1.000
_cell.length_b   1.000
_cell.length_c   1.000
_cell.angle_alpha   90.00
_cell.angle_beta   90.00
_cell.angle_gamma   90.00
#
_symmetry.space_group_name_H-M   'P 1'
#
loop_
_entity.id
_entity.type
_entity.pdbx_description
1 polymer ?
#
loop_
_entity_poly.entity_id
_entity_poly.type
_entity_poly.pdbx_seq_one_letter_code
_entity_poly.pdbx_strand_id
1 'polypeptide(L)'
;MMSFLVVVGVVLLAAGLRTFESALLRKLGAVAILVASYLAAWFATGSHAAGVAGVFVWFLLPWIELLTRVRKLRLPLRKSLKPQAPPSSQRFPHLSEFTEEIEEAGFDYVSDAGWEWDGLKQFFRVFYHAERRTQAVIGYNEQETLAFVYVAVTSRAGEDRVYRTWNYPFSYTMRTSPNIRLNRVENAPTFEALLEEHADFLHRLAIDPGDLLDENPESLLEQMERETAEQIAHNLNRGLLRIDPEDAGNFRYSWRGLFFLYRQLVIDMVRLS
;
A
#
# COMPACT_ATOMS: atom_id res chain seq x y z
N MET A 1 44.37 -3.52 -1.55
CA MET A 1 44.12 -2.40 -0.60
C MET A 1 43.38 -1.24 -1.26
N MET A 2 43.88 -0.67 -2.36
CA MET A 2 43.20 0.44 -3.07
C MET A 2 41.79 0.09 -3.57
N SER A 3 41.58 -1.08 -4.17
CA SER A 3 40.27 -1.52 -4.67
C SER A 3 39.21 -1.66 -3.56
N PHE A 4 39.63 -2.07 -2.36
CA PHE A 4 38.76 -2.15 -1.19
C PHE A 4 38.34 -0.76 -0.72
N LEU A 5 39.28 0.19 -0.66
CA LEU A 5 38.99 1.58 -0.29
C LEU A 5 38.04 2.27 -1.27
N VAL A 6 38.13 1.95 -2.57
CA VAL A 6 37.20 2.46 -3.59
C VAL A 6 35.78 1.98 -3.29
N VAL A 7 35.59 0.68 -3.02
CA VAL A 7 34.26 0.13 -2.68
C VAL A 7 33.72 0.78 -1.41
N VAL A 8 34.53 0.88 -0.36
CA VAL A 8 34.13 1.53 0.90
C VAL A 8 33.75 2.99 0.66
N GLY A 9 34.53 3.73 -0.13
CA GLY A 9 34.23 5.12 -0.47
C GLY A 9 32.90 5.28 -1.20
N VAL A 10 32.59 4.41 -2.16
CA VAL A 10 31.29 4.43 -2.86
C VAL A 10 30.14 4.06 -1.92
N VAL A 11 30.34 3.12 -0.99
CA VAL A 11 29.32 2.78 0.03
C VAL A 11 29.06 3.96 0.97
N LEU A 12 30.11 4.65 1.43
CA LEU A 12 29.96 5.82 2.30
C LEU A 12 29.28 6.98 1.56
N LEU A 13 29.64 7.21 0.29
CA LEU A 13 28.96 8.18 -0.57
C LEU A 13 27.48 7.83 -0.72
N ALA A 14 27.16 6.56 -0.97
CA ALA A 14 25.79 6.08 -1.08
C ALA A 14 25.00 6.34 0.21
N ALA A 15 25.58 6.00 1.37
CA ALA A 15 24.96 6.25 2.66
C ALA A 15 24.70 7.74 2.90
N GLY A 16 25.68 8.61 2.60
CA GLY A 16 25.54 10.05 2.72
C GLY A 16 24.48 10.63 1.78
N LEU A 17 24.41 10.17 0.52
CA LEU A 17 23.39 10.63 -0.42
C LEU A 17 21.96 10.27 0.03
N ARG A 18 21.80 9.18 0.78
CA ARG A 18 20.50 8.73 1.28
C ARG A 18 19.98 9.51 2.49
N THR A 19 20.80 10.34 3.15
CA THR A 19 20.36 11.17 4.28
C THR A 19 19.69 12.49 3.86
N PHE A 20 19.77 12.85 2.58
CA PHE A 20 19.12 14.05 2.05
C PHE A 20 17.62 13.83 1.85
N GLU A 21 16.82 14.88 2.03
CA GLU A 21 15.37 14.84 1.74
C GLU A 21 15.08 14.79 0.23
N SER A 22 16.00 15.32 -0.59
CA SER A 22 15.87 15.35 -2.05
C SER A 22 15.78 13.93 -2.64
N ALA A 23 14.68 13.66 -3.35
CA ALA A 23 14.44 12.39 -4.03
C ALA A 23 15.52 12.07 -5.07
N LEU A 24 16.10 13.08 -5.73
CA LEU A 24 17.17 12.87 -6.70
C LEU A 24 18.44 12.34 -6.02
N LEU A 25 18.82 12.94 -4.89
CA LEU A 25 20.03 12.54 -4.15
C LEU A 25 19.87 11.15 -3.55
N ARG A 26 18.70 10.83 -2.98
CA ARG A 26 18.40 9.49 -2.46
C ARG A 26 18.51 8.41 -3.54
N LYS A 27 17.93 8.66 -4.73
CA LYS A 27 18.05 7.79 -5.90
C LYS A 27 19.50 7.61 -6.37
N LEU A 28 20.29 8.68 -6.41
CA LEU A 28 21.73 8.59 -6.72
C LEU A 28 22.46 7.72 -5.68
N GLY A 29 22.07 7.81 -4.40
CA GLY A 29 22.56 6.93 -3.35
C GLY A 29 22.25 5.46 -3.62
N ALA A 30 21.03 5.13 -4.04
CA ALA A 30 20.69 3.75 -4.42
C ALA A 30 21.47 3.26 -5.64
N VAL A 31 21.66 4.09 -6.66
CA VAL A 31 22.51 3.76 -7.82
C VAL A 31 23.96 3.50 -7.36
N ALA A 32 24.48 4.30 -6.44
CA ALA A 32 25.82 4.10 -5.88
C ALA A 32 25.96 2.75 -5.14
N ILE A 33 24.93 2.24 -4.47
CA ILE A 33 24.93 0.89 -3.88
C ILE A 33 25.07 -0.19 -4.96
N LEU A 34 24.36 -0.04 -6.08
CA LEU A 34 24.47 -0.98 -7.21
C LEU A 34 25.88 -0.93 -7.82
N VAL A 35 26.45 0.27 -7.98
CA VAL A 35 27.84 0.45 -8.45
C VAL A 35 28.84 -0.17 -7.47
N ALA A 36 28.67 0.03 -6.17
CA ALA A 36 29.53 -0.58 -5.15
C ALA A 36 29.48 -2.11 -5.22
N SER A 37 28.30 -2.68 -5.42
CA SER A 37 28.10 -4.14 -5.54
C SER A 37 28.76 -4.71 -6.79
N TYR A 38 28.64 -4.00 -7.92
CA TYR A 38 29.35 -4.32 -9.14
C TYR A 38 30.86 -4.32 -8.94
N LEU A 39 31.40 -3.22 -8.38
CA LEU A 39 32.84 -3.05 -8.16
C LEU A 39 33.38 -4.09 -7.19
N ALA A 40 32.65 -4.41 -6.12
CA ALA A 40 33.05 -5.43 -5.15
C ALA A 40 33.23 -6.80 -5.81
N ALA A 41 32.24 -7.26 -6.59
CA ALA A 41 32.31 -8.56 -7.24
C ALA A 41 33.31 -8.59 -8.40
N TRP A 42 33.43 -7.49 -9.16
CA TRP A 42 34.43 -7.37 -10.22
C TRP A 42 35.85 -7.37 -9.66
N PHE A 43 36.16 -6.58 -8.63
CA PHE A 43 37.50 -6.55 -8.04
C PHE A 43 37.90 -7.87 -7.38
N ALA A 44 36.94 -8.63 -6.85
CA ALA A 44 37.22 -9.93 -6.25
C ALA A 44 37.55 -11.02 -7.28
N THR A 45 37.05 -10.92 -8.51
CA THR A 45 37.10 -12.01 -9.51
C THR A 45 37.79 -11.64 -10.82
N GLY A 46 37.99 -10.35 -11.09
CA GLY A 46 38.42 -9.82 -12.39
C GLY A 46 37.36 -9.89 -13.49
N SER A 47 36.15 -10.39 -13.21
CA SER A 47 35.13 -10.67 -14.22
C SER A 47 33.99 -9.65 -14.21
N HIS A 48 33.73 -9.02 -15.36
CA HIS A 48 32.57 -8.14 -15.52
C HIS A 48 31.25 -8.92 -15.35
N ALA A 49 31.22 -10.20 -15.70
CA ALA A 49 30.05 -11.05 -15.48
C ALA A 49 29.75 -11.21 -13.98
N ALA A 50 30.79 -11.36 -13.15
CA ALA A 50 30.62 -11.40 -11.69
C ALA A 50 30.16 -10.04 -11.13
N GLY A 51 30.68 -8.92 -11.67
CA GLY A 51 30.19 -7.58 -11.36
C GLY A 51 28.69 -7.43 -11.63
N VAL A 52 28.25 -7.80 -12.83
CA VAL A 52 26.84 -7.79 -13.22
C VAL A 52 26.01 -8.70 -12.29
N ALA A 53 26.49 -9.90 -11.99
CA ALA A 53 25.82 -10.80 -11.06
C ALA A 53 25.65 -10.18 -9.66
N GLY A 54 26.66 -9.46 -9.16
CA GLY A 54 26.58 -8.74 -7.89
C GLY A 54 25.48 -7.69 -7.83
N VAL A 55 25.17 -7.03 -8.96
CA VAL A 55 24.02 -6.11 -9.06
C VAL A 55 22.71 -6.88 -9.03
N PHE A 56 22.61 -7.99 -9.76
CA PHE A 56 21.38 -8.78 -9.85
C PHE A 56 20.94 -9.39 -8.52
N VAL A 57 21.85 -9.62 -7.57
CA VAL A 57 21.52 -10.10 -6.21
C VAL A 57 20.46 -9.21 -5.55
N TRP A 58 20.54 -7.88 -5.69
CA TRP A 58 19.56 -6.95 -5.10
C TRP A 58 18.15 -7.17 -5.64
N PHE A 59 18.03 -7.53 -6.91
CA PHE A 59 16.75 -7.82 -7.56
C PHE A 59 16.22 -9.23 -7.26
N LEU A 60 17.04 -10.09 -6.65
CA LEU A 60 16.64 -11.42 -6.18
C LEU A 60 16.18 -11.41 -4.72
N LEU A 61 16.55 -10.41 -3.92
CA LEU A 61 16.13 -10.31 -2.51
C LEU A 61 14.59 -10.37 -2.33
N PRO A 62 13.77 -9.64 -3.11
CA PRO A 62 12.31 -9.73 -2.98
C PRO A 62 11.76 -11.14 -3.23
N TRP A 63 12.44 -11.95 -4.06
CA TRP A 63 12.01 -13.33 -4.33
C TRP A 63 12.14 -14.23 -3.11
N ILE A 64 13.06 -13.95 -2.20
CA ILE A 64 13.20 -14.71 -0.95
C ILE A 64 11.90 -14.61 -0.15
N GLU A 65 11.41 -13.39 0.08
CA GLU A 65 10.16 -13.15 0.81
C GLU A 65 8.95 -13.72 0.06
N LEU A 66 8.88 -13.53 -1.26
CA LEU A 66 7.77 -14.03 -2.08
C LEU A 66 7.65 -15.55 -2.06
N LEU A 67 8.77 -16.28 -2.14
CA LEU A 67 8.77 -17.75 -2.19
C LEU A 67 8.65 -18.41 -0.82
N THR A 68 9.08 -17.73 0.25
CA THR A 68 9.08 -18.29 1.61
C THR A 68 7.81 -17.93 2.38
N ARG A 69 7.42 -16.65 2.41
CA ARG A 69 6.31 -16.12 3.20
C ARG A 69 5.05 -15.98 2.36
N VAL A 70 5.07 -15.15 1.32
CA VAL A 70 3.86 -14.77 0.56
C VAL A 70 3.25 -15.97 -0.18
N ARG A 71 4.06 -16.89 -0.69
CA ARG A 71 3.59 -18.13 -1.32
C ARG A 71 2.82 -19.04 -0.34
N LYS A 72 3.18 -19.00 0.95
CA LYS A 72 2.55 -19.80 2.00
C LYS A 72 1.33 -19.11 2.62
N LEU A 73 1.21 -17.79 2.44
CA LEU A 73 0.05 -17.03 2.92
C LEU A 73 -1.26 -17.60 2.38
N ARG A 74 -2.23 -17.76 3.28
CA ARG A 74 -3.62 -18.14 3.00
C ARG A 74 -4.51 -17.08 3.59
N LEU A 75 -5.35 -16.50 2.75
CA LEU A 75 -6.28 -15.44 3.14
C LEU A 75 -7.71 -15.93 2.92
N PRO A 76 -8.66 -15.57 3.79
CA PRO A 76 -10.03 -16.01 3.64
C PRO A 76 -10.68 -15.29 2.47
N LEU A 77 -11.52 -16.01 1.71
CA LEU A 77 -12.30 -15.43 0.61
C LEU A 77 -13.29 -14.37 1.09
N ARG A 78 -13.79 -14.54 2.33
CA ARG A 78 -14.69 -13.59 2.98
C ARG A 78 -13.95 -12.93 4.12
N LYS A 79 -13.79 -11.62 4.00
CA LYS A 79 -13.28 -10.77 5.05
C LYS A 79 -14.47 -10.04 5.68
N SER A 80 -14.84 -10.46 6.89
CA SER A 80 -15.85 -9.76 7.67
C SER A 80 -15.18 -8.86 8.70
N LEU A 81 -15.50 -7.58 8.64
CA LEU A 81 -15.13 -6.54 9.59
C LEU A 81 -16.01 -6.68 10.83
N LYS A 82 -15.38 -6.79 11.99
CA LYS A 82 -16.09 -6.87 13.27
C LYS A 82 -15.96 -5.56 14.02
N PRO A 83 -16.97 -5.14 14.80
CA PRO A 83 -16.82 -4.04 15.73
C PRO A 83 -15.59 -4.26 16.62
N GLN A 84 -14.70 -3.28 16.67
CA GLN A 84 -13.44 -3.40 17.37
C GLN A 84 -13.09 -2.08 18.07
N ALA A 85 -12.65 -2.14 19.32
CA ALA A 85 -12.16 -0.96 20.01
C ALA A 85 -10.88 -0.41 19.34
N PRO A 86 -10.66 0.91 19.40
CA PRO A 86 -9.46 1.52 18.84
C PRO A 86 -8.18 0.94 19.47
N PRO A 87 -7.08 0.82 18.70
CA PRO A 87 -5.78 0.44 19.26
C PRO A 87 -5.34 1.41 20.36
N SER A 88 -4.52 0.93 21.29
CA SER A 88 -3.95 1.81 22.32
C SER A 88 -3.06 2.88 21.69
N SER A 89 -2.93 4.03 22.37
CA SER A 89 -2.04 5.12 21.96
C SER A 89 -0.56 4.71 21.84
N GLN A 90 -0.16 3.61 22.47
CA GLN A 90 1.18 3.03 22.28
C GLN A 90 1.34 2.34 20.92
N ARG A 91 0.27 1.73 20.38
CA ARG A 91 0.28 1.04 19.07
C ARG A 91 -0.04 2.00 17.93
N PHE A 92 -0.97 2.92 18.15
CA PHE A 92 -1.35 3.93 17.17
C PHE A 92 -1.42 5.33 17.83
N PRO A 93 -0.27 6.00 18.00
CA PRO A 93 -0.21 7.31 18.66
C PRO A 93 -0.99 8.42 17.94
N HIS A 94 -1.02 8.40 16.61
CA HIS A 94 -1.59 9.45 15.77
C HIS A 94 -3.10 9.30 15.50
N LEU A 95 -3.77 8.30 16.11
CA LEU A 95 -5.20 8.08 15.83
C LEU A 95 -6.07 9.29 16.24
N SER A 96 -5.76 9.93 17.36
CA SER A 96 -6.50 11.11 17.83
C SER A 96 -6.33 12.29 16.88
N GLU A 97 -5.09 12.57 16.46
CA GLU A 97 -4.75 13.63 15.51
C GLU A 97 -5.51 13.47 14.18
N PHE A 98 -5.48 12.27 13.59
CA PHE A 98 -6.26 12.01 12.36
C PHE A 98 -7.78 12.08 12.59
N THR A 99 -8.26 11.73 13.78
CA THR A 99 -9.70 11.82 14.09
C THR A 99 -10.12 13.28 14.18
N GLU A 100 -9.36 14.11 14.89
CA GLU A 100 -9.60 15.54 15.04
C GLU A 100 -9.59 16.24 13.68
N GLU A 101 -8.59 16.00 12.83
CA GLU A 101 -8.52 16.59 11.48
C GLU A 101 -9.75 16.24 10.60
N ILE A 102 -10.26 15.02 10.70
CA ILE A 102 -11.41 14.55 9.92
C ILE A 102 -12.70 15.17 10.44
N GLU A 103 -12.88 15.24 11.76
CA GLU A 103 -14.04 15.88 12.39
C GLU A 103 -14.06 17.40 12.16
N GLU A 104 -12.91 18.08 12.22
CA GLU A 104 -12.77 19.51 11.89
C GLU A 104 -13.16 19.81 10.43
N ALA A 105 -12.93 18.85 9.52
CA ALA A 105 -13.37 18.94 8.13
C ALA A 105 -14.87 18.63 7.92
N GLY A 106 -15.64 18.41 8.99
CA GLY A 106 -17.09 18.24 8.98
C GLY A 106 -17.57 16.80 8.74
N PHE A 107 -16.71 15.80 8.92
CA PHE A 107 -17.13 14.40 8.85
C PHE A 107 -17.59 13.90 10.22
N ASP A 108 -18.72 13.19 10.23
CA ASP A 108 -19.25 12.55 11.43
C ASP A 108 -18.65 11.15 11.61
N TYR A 109 -18.24 10.82 12.84
CA TYR A 109 -17.84 9.47 13.20
C TYR A 109 -19.00 8.48 13.02
N VAL A 110 -18.72 7.33 12.39
CA VAL A 110 -19.70 6.28 12.15
C VAL A 110 -19.40 5.04 12.99
N SER A 111 -18.21 4.44 12.81
CA SER A 111 -17.89 3.19 13.48
C SER A 111 -16.40 2.88 13.48
N ASP A 112 -16.00 2.06 14.46
CA ASP A 112 -14.70 1.42 14.54
C ASP A 112 -14.86 -0.08 14.27
N ALA A 113 -14.09 -0.58 13.31
CA ALA A 113 -14.13 -1.97 12.91
C ALA A 113 -12.73 -2.52 12.64
N GLY A 114 -12.57 -3.83 12.71
CA GLY A 114 -11.31 -4.45 12.40
C GLY A 114 -11.44 -5.89 11.95
N TRP A 115 -10.29 -6.40 11.54
CA TRP A 115 -10.15 -7.76 11.04
C TRP A 115 -8.80 -8.31 11.42
N GLU A 116 -8.80 -9.53 11.94
CA GLU A 116 -7.59 -10.25 12.32
C GLU A 116 -7.56 -11.62 11.64
N TRP A 117 -6.42 -11.96 11.04
CA TRP A 117 -6.21 -13.25 10.41
C TRP A 117 -4.73 -13.61 10.36
N ASP A 118 -4.35 -14.75 10.94
CA ASP A 118 -2.99 -15.29 10.86
C ASP A 118 -1.89 -14.25 11.18
N GLY A 119 -2.09 -13.48 12.27
CA GLY A 119 -1.19 -12.42 12.70
C GLY A 119 -1.28 -11.10 11.92
N LEU A 120 -2.06 -11.04 10.85
CA LEU A 120 -2.44 -9.78 10.19
C LEU A 120 -3.53 -9.11 11.01
N LYS A 121 -3.31 -7.86 11.42
CA LYS A 121 -4.30 -7.05 12.11
C LYS A 121 -4.60 -5.80 11.31
N GLN A 122 -5.88 -5.54 11.09
CA GLN A 122 -6.36 -4.34 10.44
C GLN A 122 -7.41 -3.68 11.30
N PHE A 123 -7.30 -2.36 11.44
CA PHE A 123 -8.27 -1.53 12.11
C PHE A 123 -8.70 -0.40 11.17
N PHE A 124 -9.97 -0.07 11.21
CA PHE A 124 -10.61 0.98 10.42
C PHE A 124 -11.46 1.83 11.34
N ARG A 125 -11.23 3.15 11.31
CA ARG A 125 -12.18 4.13 11.81
C ARG A 125 -12.86 4.78 10.63
N VAL A 126 -14.19 4.75 10.60
CA VAL A 126 -15.01 5.19 9.48
C VAL A 126 -15.78 6.44 9.84
N PHE A 127 -15.81 7.39 8.91
CA PHE A 127 -16.55 8.64 9.00
C PHE A 127 -17.36 8.89 7.73
N TYR A 128 -18.38 9.74 7.82
CA TYR A 128 -19.21 10.14 6.70
C TYR A 128 -19.54 11.63 6.74
N HIS A 129 -19.55 12.27 5.58
CA HIS A 129 -20.00 13.66 5.43
C HIS A 129 -21.23 13.68 4.51
N ALA A 130 -22.41 13.95 5.09
CA ALA A 130 -23.69 13.86 4.39
C ALA A 130 -23.81 14.84 3.21
N GLU A 131 -23.48 16.12 3.41
CA GLU A 131 -23.58 17.12 2.34
C GLU A 131 -22.65 16.85 1.16
N ARG A 132 -21.43 16.36 1.44
CA ARG A 132 -20.45 15.97 0.41
C ARG A 132 -20.68 14.56 -0.13
N ARG A 133 -21.57 13.77 0.47
CA ARG A 133 -21.82 12.35 0.16
C ARG A 133 -20.53 11.53 0.06
N THR A 134 -19.65 11.73 1.04
CA THR A 134 -18.28 11.21 1.00
C THR A 134 -17.96 10.45 2.28
N GLN A 135 -17.30 9.30 2.14
CA GLN A 135 -16.77 8.50 3.24
C GLN A 135 -15.28 8.81 3.47
N ALA A 136 -14.86 8.95 4.73
CA ALA A 136 -13.45 8.96 5.11
C ALA A 136 -13.12 7.73 5.97
N VAL A 137 -11.91 7.19 5.81
CA VAL A 137 -11.43 6.04 6.59
C VAL A 137 -9.99 6.25 7.02
N ILE A 138 -9.73 6.09 8.32
CA ILE A 138 -8.38 5.88 8.86
C ILE A 138 -8.13 4.38 8.89
N GLY A 139 -7.13 3.90 8.14
CA GLY A 139 -6.72 2.51 8.10
C GLY A 139 -5.40 2.30 8.84
N TYR A 140 -5.40 1.41 9.83
CA TYR A 140 -4.19 0.93 10.53
C TYR A 140 -3.97 -0.54 10.18
N ASN A 141 -2.75 -0.88 9.75
CA ASN A 141 -2.36 -2.23 9.39
C ASN A 141 -1.13 -2.61 10.18
N GLU A 142 -1.15 -3.79 10.78
CA GLU A 142 -0.04 -4.34 11.54
C GLU A 142 0.21 -5.79 11.13
N GLN A 143 1.47 -6.09 10.82
CA GLN A 143 1.94 -7.44 10.55
C GLN A 143 3.35 -7.61 11.13
N GLU A 144 3.50 -8.55 12.06
CA GLU A 144 4.76 -8.85 12.76
C GLU A 144 5.43 -7.60 13.34
N THR A 145 6.46 -7.06 12.67
CA THR A 145 7.27 -5.92 13.11
C THR A 145 6.96 -4.63 12.37
N LEU A 146 6.09 -4.67 11.36
CA LEU A 146 5.73 -3.51 10.56
C LEU A 146 4.29 -3.10 10.84
N ALA A 147 4.10 -1.82 11.17
CA ALA A 147 2.81 -1.17 11.18
C ALA A 147 2.83 0.05 10.27
N PHE A 148 1.72 0.30 9.59
CA PHE A 148 1.55 1.49 8.77
C PHE A 148 0.10 1.99 8.81
N VAL A 149 -0.03 3.29 8.58
CA VAL A 149 -1.29 4.02 8.59
C VAL A 149 -1.53 4.63 7.22
N TYR A 150 -2.79 4.74 6.84
CA TYR A 150 -3.21 5.56 5.72
C TYR A 150 -4.59 6.14 5.99
N VAL A 151 -4.93 7.21 5.28
CA VAL A 151 -6.26 7.80 5.20
C VAL A 151 -6.77 7.68 3.78
N ALA A 152 -8.06 7.39 3.63
CA ALA A 152 -8.73 7.31 2.35
C ALA A 152 -10.04 8.09 2.36
N VAL A 153 -10.30 8.80 1.27
CA VAL A 153 -11.56 9.50 0.98
C VAL A 153 -12.22 8.78 -0.19
N THR A 154 -13.48 8.40 -0.02
CA THR A 154 -14.23 7.61 -1.00
C THR A 154 -15.57 8.26 -1.30
N SER A 155 -15.87 8.41 -2.59
CA SER A 155 -17.19 8.78 -3.09
C SER A 155 -17.70 7.72 -4.05
N ARG A 156 -19.01 7.49 -4.07
CA ARG A 156 -19.65 6.49 -4.94
C ARG A 156 -20.65 7.17 -5.87
N ALA A 157 -20.72 6.74 -7.12
CA ALA A 157 -21.67 7.31 -8.09
C ALA A 157 -22.22 6.24 -9.04
N GLY A 158 -23.48 6.38 -9.45
CA GLY A 158 -24.17 5.41 -10.32
C GLY A 158 -24.18 3.98 -9.77
N GLU A 159 -24.49 2.99 -10.61
CA GLU A 159 -24.43 1.59 -10.22
C GLU A 159 -22.96 1.13 -10.17
N ASP A 160 -22.43 1.07 -8.94
CA ASP A 160 -21.16 0.45 -8.52
C ASP A 160 -19.84 1.19 -8.80
N ARG A 161 -19.83 2.46 -9.24
CA ARG A 161 -18.55 3.18 -9.41
C ARG A 161 -18.06 3.75 -8.09
N VAL A 162 -16.82 3.42 -7.75
CA VAL A 162 -16.15 3.89 -6.54
C VAL A 162 -14.97 4.75 -6.94
N TYR A 163 -14.92 5.99 -6.45
CA TYR A 163 -13.80 6.90 -6.61
C TYR A 163 -13.10 7.02 -5.26
N ARG A 164 -11.81 6.69 -5.20
CA ARG A 164 -11.07 6.70 -3.93
C ARG A 164 -9.75 7.44 -4.07
N THR A 165 -9.57 8.45 -3.23
CA THR A 165 -8.30 9.13 -3.03
C THR A 165 -7.68 8.66 -1.72
N TRP A 166 -6.38 8.40 -1.70
CA TRP A 166 -5.70 7.95 -0.47
C TRP A 166 -4.21 8.29 -0.46
N ASN A 167 -3.61 8.19 0.71
CA ASN A 167 -2.15 8.34 0.91
C ASN A 167 -1.46 7.00 1.22
N TYR A 168 -1.99 5.89 0.71
CA TYR A 168 -1.47 4.55 0.98
C TYR A 168 0.04 4.45 0.60
N PRO A 169 0.93 4.01 1.51
CA PRO A 169 2.38 4.15 1.34
C PRO A 169 3.03 3.12 0.42
N PHE A 170 2.37 2.00 0.13
CA PHE A 170 2.92 0.92 -0.70
C PHE A 170 2.19 0.74 -2.03
N SER A 171 2.78 -0.01 -2.94
CA SER A 171 2.06 -0.44 -4.14
C SER A 171 1.00 -1.48 -3.80
N TYR A 172 -0.08 -1.48 -4.58
CA TYR A 172 -1.21 -2.36 -4.35
C TYR A 172 -0.85 -3.83 -4.63
N THR A 173 -1.16 -4.70 -3.67
CA THR A 173 -0.85 -6.14 -3.74
C THR A 173 -1.80 -6.91 -4.67
N MET A 174 -2.90 -6.27 -5.08
CA MET A 174 -3.87 -6.78 -6.04
C MET A 174 -4.11 -5.78 -7.17
N ARG A 175 -4.59 -6.24 -8.33
CA ARG A 175 -5.07 -5.35 -9.39
C ARG A 175 -6.41 -4.77 -9.01
N THR A 176 -6.53 -3.46 -9.00
CA THR A 176 -7.78 -2.73 -8.75
C THR A 176 -8.94 -3.28 -9.59
N SER A 177 -10.08 -3.49 -8.95
CA SER A 177 -11.32 -3.88 -9.61
C SER A 177 -11.76 -2.82 -10.64
N PRO A 178 -12.37 -3.18 -11.78
CA PRO A 178 -12.71 -2.23 -12.85
C PRO A 178 -13.65 -1.10 -12.45
N ASN A 179 -14.44 -1.33 -11.40
CA ASN A 179 -15.41 -0.38 -10.86
C ASN A 179 -14.78 0.64 -9.89
N ILE A 180 -13.52 0.43 -9.48
CA ILE A 180 -12.79 1.33 -8.58
C ILE A 180 -11.82 2.19 -9.40
N ARG A 181 -11.94 3.51 -9.26
CA ARG A 181 -11.01 4.51 -9.77
C ARG A 181 -10.20 5.07 -8.60
N LEU A 182 -8.89 4.85 -8.64
CA LEU A 182 -7.98 5.24 -7.56
C LEU A 182 -7.16 6.47 -7.94
N ASN A 183 -7.12 7.45 -7.04
CA ASN A 183 -6.15 8.53 -7.04
C ASN A 183 -5.19 8.33 -5.85
N ARG A 184 -3.93 8.02 -6.12
CA ARG A 184 -2.92 7.88 -5.07
C ARG A 184 -2.14 9.18 -4.92
N VAL A 185 -2.23 9.77 -3.74
CA VAL A 185 -1.55 11.02 -3.38
C VAL A 185 -0.39 10.66 -2.46
N GLU A 186 0.84 10.81 -2.92
CA GLU A 186 2.01 10.40 -2.14
C GLU A 186 2.31 11.35 -0.98
N ASN A 187 1.96 12.63 -1.11
CA ASN A 187 2.19 13.67 -0.09
C ASN A 187 0.93 14.52 0.09
N ALA A 188 0.01 14.08 0.94
CA ALA A 188 -1.04 14.93 1.50
C ALA A 188 -0.62 15.25 2.94
N PRO A 189 -0.15 16.48 3.24
CA PRO A 189 0.37 16.81 4.57
C PRO A 189 -0.71 16.88 5.65
N THR A 190 -1.97 17.07 5.25
CA THR A 190 -3.15 17.15 6.12
C THR A 190 -4.31 16.40 5.48
N PHE A 191 -5.34 16.07 6.26
CA PHE A 191 -6.60 15.53 5.73
C PHE A 191 -7.27 16.50 4.75
N GLU A 192 -7.26 17.80 5.02
CA GLU A 192 -7.82 18.83 4.14
C GLU A 192 -7.20 18.78 2.74
N ALA A 193 -5.87 18.67 2.64
CA ALA A 193 -5.19 18.53 1.35
C ALA A 193 -5.58 17.24 0.62
N LEU A 194 -5.80 16.13 1.36
CA LEU A 194 -6.29 14.88 0.76
C LEU A 194 -7.73 15.01 0.24
N LEU A 195 -8.56 15.80 0.92
CA LEU A 195 -9.94 16.08 0.57
C LEU A 195 -10.03 16.98 -0.67
N GLU A 196 -9.17 18.00 -0.77
CA GLU A 196 -9.01 18.83 -1.98
C GLU A 196 -8.59 17.98 -3.18
N GLU A 197 -7.57 17.12 -3.03
CA GLU A 197 -7.15 16.18 -4.07
C GLU A 197 -8.26 15.20 -4.48
N HIS A 198 -9.19 14.88 -3.57
CA HIS A 198 -10.38 14.09 -3.91
C HIS A 198 -11.39 14.89 -4.73
N ALA A 199 -11.67 16.14 -4.36
CA ALA A 199 -12.55 17.02 -5.12
C ALA A 199 -12.00 17.26 -6.55
N ASP A 200 -10.71 17.55 -6.67
CA ASP A 200 -10.02 17.72 -7.96
C ASP A 200 -10.02 16.44 -8.80
N PHE A 201 -9.92 15.27 -8.16
CA PHE A 201 -10.03 13.99 -8.83
C PHE A 201 -11.43 13.75 -9.42
N LEU A 202 -12.49 14.02 -8.64
CA LEU A 202 -13.87 13.93 -9.13
C LEU A 202 -14.12 14.92 -10.27
N HIS A 203 -13.64 16.16 -10.11
CA HIS A 203 -13.77 17.20 -11.13
C HIS A 203 -13.08 16.81 -12.45
N ARG A 204 -11.85 16.30 -12.40
CA ARG A 204 -11.13 15.80 -13.59
C ARG A 204 -11.83 14.64 -14.30
N LEU A 205 -12.64 13.88 -13.56
CA LEU A 205 -13.45 12.79 -14.10
C LEU A 205 -14.85 13.26 -14.54
N ALA A 206 -15.13 14.57 -14.45
CA ALA A 206 -16.42 15.18 -14.76
C ALA A 206 -17.58 14.54 -13.99
N ILE A 207 -17.36 14.23 -12.71
CA ILE A 207 -18.40 13.73 -11.80
C ILE A 207 -19.04 14.92 -11.10
N ASP A 208 -20.35 15.09 -11.27
CA ASP A 208 -21.11 16.11 -10.56
C ASP A 208 -21.33 15.66 -9.10
N PRO A 209 -21.12 16.53 -8.09
CA PRO A 209 -21.43 16.22 -6.71
C PRO A 209 -22.87 15.73 -6.48
N GLY A 210 -23.83 16.21 -7.27
CA GLY A 210 -25.24 15.77 -7.23
C GLY A 210 -25.46 14.33 -7.68
N ASP A 211 -24.54 13.77 -8.48
CA ASP A 211 -24.58 12.38 -8.96
C ASP A 211 -23.98 11.39 -7.95
N LEU A 212 -23.34 11.89 -6.89
CA LEU A 212 -22.81 11.04 -5.82
C LEU A 212 -23.97 10.41 -5.06
N LEU A 213 -23.81 9.15 -4.68
CA LEU A 213 -24.81 8.42 -3.91
C LEU A 213 -24.84 8.92 -2.47
N ASP A 214 -26.04 9.23 -1.99
CA ASP A 214 -26.28 9.44 -0.57
C ASP A 214 -26.30 8.07 0.11
N GLU A 215 -25.35 7.84 1.00
CA GLU A 215 -25.09 6.53 1.57
C GLU A 215 -25.66 6.46 2.98
N ASN A 216 -26.26 5.33 3.34
CA ASN A 216 -26.57 5.07 4.74
C ASN A 216 -25.26 4.82 5.50
N PRO A 217 -24.88 5.65 6.49
CA PRO A 217 -23.65 5.47 7.26
C PRO A 217 -23.56 4.09 7.92
N GLU A 218 -24.68 3.53 8.38
CA GLU A 218 -24.72 2.21 9.02
C GLU A 218 -24.33 1.07 8.06
N SER A 219 -24.48 1.28 6.76
CA SER A 219 -24.15 0.28 5.73
C SER A 219 -22.68 0.31 5.29
N LEU A 220 -21.91 1.35 5.64
CA LEU A 220 -20.57 1.59 5.08
C LEU A 220 -19.59 0.43 5.30
N LEU A 221 -19.68 -0.25 6.44
CA LEU A 221 -18.84 -1.44 6.70
C LEU A 221 -19.17 -2.60 5.76
N GLU A 222 -20.46 -2.89 5.56
CA GLU A 222 -20.90 -3.93 4.61
C GLU A 222 -20.47 -3.59 3.18
N GLN A 223 -20.48 -2.30 2.83
CA GLN A 223 -19.98 -1.85 1.53
C GLN A 223 -18.47 -2.10 1.38
N MET A 224 -17.66 -1.79 2.41
CA MET A 224 -16.22 -2.08 2.41
C MET A 224 -15.92 -3.58 2.30
N GLU A 225 -16.72 -4.43 2.94
CA GLU A 225 -16.63 -5.88 2.81
C GLU A 225 -16.95 -6.34 1.38
N ARG A 226 -18.03 -5.82 0.79
CA ARG A 226 -18.44 -6.12 -0.59
C ARG A 226 -17.37 -5.70 -1.60
N GLU A 227 -16.82 -4.50 -1.47
CA GLU A 227 -15.71 -4.02 -2.30
C GLU A 227 -14.49 -4.93 -2.19
N THR A 228 -14.18 -5.40 -0.97
CA THR A 228 -13.07 -6.34 -0.76
C THR A 228 -13.34 -7.68 -1.45
N ALA A 229 -14.56 -8.20 -1.35
CA ALA A 229 -14.96 -9.44 -2.01
C ALA A 229 -14.89 -9.33 -3.53
N GLU A 230 -15.37 -8.24 -4.11
CA GLU A 230 -15.28 -7.94 -5.55
C GLU A 230 -13.82 -7.85 -6.01
N GLN A 231 -12.99 -7.16 -5.23
CA GLN A 231 -11.56 -7.04 -5.47
C GLN A 231 -10.88 -8.43 -5.48
N ILE A 232 -11.21 -9.32 -4.55
CA ILE A 232 -10.72 -10.71 -4.53
C ILE A 232 -11.21 -11.47 -5.76
N ALA A 233 -12.52 -11.41 -6.06
CA ALA A 233 -13.13 -12.11 -7.19
C ALA A 233 -12.51 -11.68 -8.53
N HIS A 234 -12.29 -10.38 -8.72
CA HIS A 234 -11.59 -9.85 -9.89
C HIS A 234 -10.18 -10.46 -10.03
N ASN A 235 -9.42 -10.53 -8.94
CA ASN A 235 -8.05 -11.03 -8.99
C ASN A 235 -7.94 -12.55 -9.13
N LEU A 236 -8.96 -13.30 -8.67
CA LEU A 236 -9.16 -14.71 -9.02
C LEU A 236 -9.39 -14.87 -10.52
N ASN A 237 -10.31 -14.10 -11.11
CA ASN A 237 -10.59 -14.14 -12.55
C ASN A 237 -9.35 -13.78 -13.39
N ARG A 238 -8.56 -12.80 -12.95
CA ARG A 238 -7.30 -12.40 -13.62
C ARG A 238 -6.14 -13.40 -13.41
N GLY A 239 -6.36 -14.45 -12.63
CA GLY A 239 -5.39 -15.49 -12.32
C GLY A 239 -4.23 -15.01 -11.45
N LEU A 240 -4.36 -13.87 -10.77
CA LEU A 240 -3.36 -13.41 -9.79
C LEU A 240 -3.50 -14.16 -8.47
N LEU A 241 -4.74 -14.44 -8.08
CA LEU A 241 -5.10 -15.28 -6.96
C LEU A 241 -5.58 -16.64 -7.48
N ARG A 242 -5.57 -17.64 -6.61
CA ARG A 242 -6.22 -18.93 -6.81
C ARG A 242 -6.79 -19.43 -5.49
N ILE A 243 -7.88 -20.19 -5.56
CA ILE A 243 -8.42 -20.91 -4.41
C ILE A 243 -7.35 -21.85 -3.87
N ASP A 244 -7.27 -21.97 -2.55
CA ASP A 244 -6.36 -22.93 -1.93
C ASP A 244 -6.93 -24.35 -2.10
N PRO A 245 -6.20 -25.30 -2.70
CA PRO A 245 -6.70 -26.67 -2.87
C PRO A 245 -6.93 -27.41 -1.55
N GLU A 246 -6.31 -26.96 -0.46
CA GLU A 246 -6.44 -27.56 0.87
C GLU A 246 -7.64 -26.99 1.65
N ASP A 247 -8.06 -25.76 1.34
CA ASP A 247 -9.19 -25.11 1.98
C ASP A 247 -9.89 -24.16 0.99
N ALA A 248 -11.08 -24.58 0.52
CA ALA A 248 -11.88 -23.80 -0.43
C ALA A 248 -12.40 -22.48 0.16
N GLY A 249 -12.34 -22.28 1.48
CA GLY A 249 -12.63 -21.00 2.14
C GLY A 249 -11.52 -19.97 1.98
N ASN A 250 -10.33 -20.38 1.52
CA ASN A 250 -9.14 -19.54 1.42
C ASN A 250 -8.66 -19.39 -0.03
N PHE A 251 -7.87 -18.33 -0.24
CA PHE A 251 -7.13 -18.10 -1.46
C PHE A 251 -5.65 -17.83 -1.18
N ARG A 252 -4.84 -17.96 -2.22
CA ARG A 252 -3.40 -17.66 -2.22
C ARG A 252 -2.97 -17.05 -3.53
N TYR A 253 -1.79 -16.44 -3.54
CA TYR A 253 -1.20 -15.97 -4.79
C TYR A 253 -0.86 -17.16 -5.72
N SER A 254 -1.17 -16.99 -7.00
CA SER A 254 -0.66 -17.86 -8.06
C SER A 254 0.79 -17.48 -8.40
N TRP A 255 1.46 -18.27 -9.23
CA TRP A 255 2.78 -17.87 -9.76
C TRP A 255 2.72 -16.53 -10.51
N ARG A 256 1.68 -16.31 -11.31
CA ARG A 256 1.43 -15.04 -11.98
C ARG A 256 1.22 -13.91 -10.98
N GLY A 257 0.55 -14.19 -9.86
CA GLY A 257 0.44 -13.28 -8.72
C GLY A 257 1.79 -12.94 -8.09
N LEU A 258 2.66 -13.92 -7.88
CA LEU A 258 4.01 -13.67 -7.34
C LEU A 258 4.84 -12.78 -8.27
N PHE A 259 4.81 -13.01 -9.58
CA PHE A 259 5.48 -12.11 -10.55
C PHE A 259 4.87 -10.70 -10.55
N PHE A 260 3.54 -10.59 -10.38
CA PHE A 260 2.88 -9.30 -10.23
C PHE A 260 3.39 -8.56 -8.98
N LEU A 261 3.40 -9.22 -7.82
CA LEU A 261 3.92 -8.66 -6.57
C LEU A 261 5.40 -8.29 -6.67
N TYR A 262 6.22 -9.13 -7.29
CA TYR A 262 7.62 -8.84 -7.54
C TYR A 262 7.81 -7.49 -8.24
N ARG A 263 7.03 -7.25 -9.30
CA ARG A 263 7.06 -5.97 -10.01
C ARG A 263 6.67 -4.80 -9.09
N GLN A 264 5.67 -4.98 -8.23
CA GLN A 264 5.26 -3.94 -7.27
C GLN A 264 6.35 -3.66 -6.24
N LEU A 265 6.97 -4.69 -5.68
CA LEU A 265 8.09 -4.54 -4.74
C LEU A 265 9.28 -3.82 -5.38
N VAL A 266 9.62 -4.13 -6.64
CA VAL A 266 10.67 -3.41 -7.36
C VAL A 266 10.30 -1.94 -7.58
N ILE A 267 9.04 -1.65 -7.92
CA ILE A 267 8.55 -0.26 -8.03
C ILE A 267 8.69 0.47 -6.69
N ASP A 268 8.28 -0.18 -5.59
CA ASP A 268 8.37 0.41 -4.25
C ASP A 268 9.82 0.62 -3.82
N MET A 269 10.73 -0.33 -4.11
CA MET A 269 12.17 -0.14 -3.90
C MET A 269 12.70 1.07 -4.65
N VAL A 270 12.27 1.31 -5.90
CA VAL A 270 12.68 2.47 -6.71
C VAL A 270 12.06 3.79 -6.22
N ARG A 271 10.87 3.72 -5.60
CA ARG A 271 10.19 4.90 -5.02
C ARG A 271 10.74 5.29 -3.67
N LEU A 272 11.02 4.31 -2.81
CA LEU A 272 11.57 4.49 -1.47
C LEU A 272 13.10 4.65 -1.47
N SER A 273 13.75 4.52 -2.63
CA SER A 273 15.19 4.71 -2.77
C SER A 273 15.63 6.15 -2.85
#